data_AF-A0A453AC71-F1
#
_entry.id   AF-A0A453AC71-F1
#
_cell.length_a   1.000
_cell.length_b   1.000
_cell.length_c   1.000
_cell.angle_alpha   90.00
_cell.angle_beta   90.00
_cell.angle_gamma   90.00
#
_symmetry.space_group_name_H-M   'P 1'
#
loop_
_entity.id
_entity.type
_entity.pdbx_description
1 polymer ?
#
loop_
_entity_poly.entity_id
_entity_poly.type
_entity_poly.pdbx_seq_one_letter_code
_entity_poly.pdbx_strand_id
1 'polypeptide(L)'
;WETEEMGGKVKAMAPVEEVDIAAARYEPLVLRAPRLTGFPLRAFVWLLESPLLGPIVTSVLKKHNNMTQMLQHTVIPDRPMFFPEFPPQEPEQGVVTLGEDRDPVERVEEALQCLTPYDPSGRFTSSDEKNPFLYWKIRDFAHAYRSGITTPSAVAEHVIAGVEEWNNKKPPMPMLIYFDAHDLRKQADASTKRFEQGSPISVLDGIFFAIKDDIDCFPYPSKSGTTFFDKIRPVEKDAVLVARLRKCGVIFIGKANMHELGIGVTGNNPN
;
A
#
# COMPACT_ATOMS: atom_id res chain seq x y z
N TRP A 1 25.74 30.58 23.08
CA TRP A 1 25.60 31.89 22.45
C TRP A 1 26.96 32.26 21.89
N GLU A 2 27.24 31.83 20.67
CA GLU A 2 28.27 32.39 19.81
C GLU A 2 27.64 32.44 18.41
N THR A 3 27.47 33.65 17.93
CA THR A 3 27.03 34.00 16.59
C THR A 3 28.16 33.65 15.62
N GLU A 4 28.11 32.46 15.01
CA GLU A 4 28.96 32.14 13.86
C GLU A 4 28.32 32.68 12.57
N GLU A 5 29.15 33.40 11.82
CA GLU A 5 28.83 34.19 10.64
C GLU A 5 28.19 33.41 9.49
N MET A 6 27.43 34.18 8.72
CA MET A 6 26.61 33.79 7.58
C MET A 6 27.44 33.47 6.32
N GLY A 7 28.11 32.31 6.32
CA GLY A 7 28.68 31.68 5.14
C GLY A 7 28.96 30.21 5.44
N GLY A 8 28.18 29.28 4.88
CA GLY A 8 28.30 27.86 5.21
C GLY A 8 29.70 27.35 4.93
N LYS A 9 30.49 27.05 5.97
CA LYS A 9 31.78 26.38 5.82
C LYS A 9 31.55 25.06 5.09
N VAL A 10 32.28 24.85 3.98
CA VAL A 10 32.25 23.59 3.25
C VAL A 10 32.73 22.50 4.19
N LYS A 11 31.90 21.49 4.42
CA LYS A 11 32.25 20.28 5.19
C LYS A 11 32.65 19.18 4.21
N ALA A 12 33.62 18.35 4.57
CA ALA A 12 33.93 17.13 3.83
C ALA A 12 33.59 15.92 4.70
N MET A 13 32.88 14.96 4.15
CA MET A 13 32.65 13.66 4.77
C MET A 13 33.83 12.73 4.45
N ALA A 14 34.16 11.84 5.39
CA ALA A 14 35.05 10.71 5.10
C ALA A 14 34.31 9.70 4.21
N PRO A 15 35.03 8.94 3.36
CA PRO A 15 34.47 7.77 2.67
C PRO A 15 33.82 6.81 3.67
N VAL A 16 32.73 6.16 3.27
CA VAL A 16 31.97 5.29 4.17
C VAL A 16 32.83 4.14 4.72
N GLU A 17 33.80 3.65 3.94
CA GLU A 17 34.72 2.57 4.32
C GLU A 17 35.71 2.99 5.42
N GLU A 18 35.92 4.29 5.61
CA GLU A 18 36.87 4.85 6.59
C GLU A 18 36.18 5.29 7.90
N VAL A 19 34.85 5.17 7.99
CA VAL A 19 34.09 5.61 9.17
C VAL A 19 34.29 4.63 10.34
N ASP A 20 34.75 5.15 11.48
CA ASP A 20 34.78 4.40 12.73
C ASP A 20 33.37 4.27 13.32
N ILE A 21 32.77 3.09 13.14
CA ILE A 21 31.42 2.77 13.62
C ILE A 21 31.35 2.83 15.15
N ALA A 22 32.42 2.54 15.89
CA ALA A 22 32.42 2.58 17.35
C ALA A 22 32.38 4.02 17.89
N ALA A 23 32.90 4.98 17.11
CA ALA A 23 32.87 6.40 17.44
C ALA A 23 31.57 7.10 16.99
N ALA A 24 30.78 6.47 16.11
CA ALA A 24 29.55 7.03 15.58
C ALA A 24 28.52 7.28 16.70
N ARG A 25 28.02 8.51 16.78
CA ARG A 25 26.98 8.90 17.75
C ARG A 25 25.65 9.07 17.04
N TYR A 26 24.59 8.64 17.70
CA TYR A 26 23.24 8.91 17.23
C TYR A 26 22.93 10.40 17.32
N GLU A 27 22.65 11.02 16.18
CA GLU A 27 22.13 12.38 16.10
C GLU A 27 20.62 12.33 15.80
N PRO A 28 19.76 12.81 16.71
CA PRO A 28 18.33 12.84 16.45
C PRO A 28 18.01 13.84 15.34
N LEU A 29 17.25 13.40 14.35
CA LEU A 29 16.74 14.29 13.30
C LEU A 29 15.69 15.23 13.90
N VAL A 30 15.95 16.54 13.85
CA VAL A 30 15.00 17.57 14.25
C VAL A 30 14.46 18.29 13.02
N LEU A 31 13.26 17.89 12.58
CA LEU A 31 12.54 18.59 11.52
C LEU A 31 11.66 19.69 12.12
N ARG A 32 11.75 20.89 11.54
CA ARG A 32 10.95 22.06 11.91
C ARG A 32 10.11 22.48 10.71
N ALA A 33 8.80 22.42 10.89
CA ALA A 33 7.81 22.89 9.93
C ALA A 33 6.60 23.48 10.67
N PRO A 34 5.91 24.47 10.08
CA PRO A 34 4.67 24.98 10.67
C PRO A 34 3.56 23.92 10.58
N ARG A 35 2.75 23.81 11.64
CA ARG A 35 1.52 22.99 11.62
C ARG A 35 0.34 23.92 11.33
N LEU A 36 -0.21 23.82 10.13
CA LEU A 36 -1.30 24.68 9.65
C LEU A 36 -2.49 23.83 9.20
N THR A 37 -3.70 24.32 9.43
CA THR A 37 -4.96 23.70 8.97
C THR A 37 -5.92 24.78 8.47
N GLY A 38 -6.94 24.41 7.69
CA GLY A 38 -7.98 25.34 7.24
C GLY A 38 -7.45 26.53 6.42
N PHE A 39 -7.91 27.73 6.74
CA PHE A 39 -7.52 28.95 6.02
C PHE A 39 -6.02 29.29 6.13
N PRO A 40 -5.37 29.23 7.31
CA PRO A 40 -3.92 29.41 7.42
C PRO A 40 -3.11 28.50 6.48
N LEU A 41 -3.54 27.24 6.30
CA LEU A 41 -2.89 26.33 5.36
C LEU A 41 -3.05 26.81 3.92
N ARG A 42 -4.25 27.22 3.51
CA ARG A 42 -4.50 27.76 2.15
C ARG A 42 -3.66 29.01 1.86
N ALA A 43 -3.63 29.95 2.80
CA ALA A 43 -2.81 31.16 2.66
C ALA A 43 -1.31 30.84 2.53
N PHE A 44 -0.83 29.84 3.28
CA PHE A 44 0.56 29.39 3.19
C PHE A 44 0.88 28.71 1.85
N VAL A 45 -0.06 27.93 1.30
CA VAL A 45 0.09 27.34 -0.05
C VAL A 45 0.18 28.44 -1.12
N TRP A 46 -0.71 29.44 -1.09
CA TRP A 46 -0.63 30.58 -2.03
C TRP A 46 0.69 31.34 -1.93
N LEU A 47 1.22 31.48 -0.72
CA LEU A 47 2.53 32.07 -0.49
C LEU A 47 3.65 31.23 -1.12
N LEU A 48 3.61 29.90 -0.96
CA LEU A 48 4.59 28.97 -1.56
C LEU A 48 4.53 28.96 -3.09
N GLU A 49 3.35 29.13 -3.68
CA GLU A 49 3.15 29.17 -5.13
C GLU A 49 3.45 30.54 -5.75
N SER A 50 3.66 31.58 -4.93
CA SER A 50 4.04 32.91 -5.39
C SER A 50 5.43 32.89 -6.05
N PRO A 51 5.59 33.46 -7.27
CA PRO A 51 6.89 33.45 -7.97
C PRO A 51 8.04 34.12 -7.21
N LEU A 52 7.75 35.15 -6.41
CA LEU A 52 8.75 35.90 -5.66
C LEU A 52 8.93 35.38 -4.24
N LEU A 53 7.83 35.10 -3.53
CA LEU A 53 7.87 34.75 -2.11
C LEU A 53 8.08 33.25 -1.89
N GLY A 54 7.59 32.39 -2.79
CA GLY A 54 7.74 30.94 -2.72
C GLY A 54 9.18 30.46 -2.63
N PRO A 55 10.10 30.93 -3.51
CA PRO A 55 11.51 30.60 -3.43
C PRO A 55 12.16 31.02 -2.10
N ILE A 56 11.75 32.16 -1.54
CA ILE A 56 12.29 32.65 -0.26
C ILE A 56 11.82 31.73 0.88
N VAL A 57 10.53 31.42 0.96
CA VAL A 57 9.96 30.56 2.00
C VAL A 57 10.57 29.16 1.93
N THR A 58 10.65 28.56 0.74
CA THR A 58 11.25 27.23 0.56
C THR A 58 12.74 27.21 0.91
N SER A 59 13.49 28.25 0.58
CA SER A 59 14.90 28.38 0.97
C SER A 59 15.09 28.41 2.50
N VAL A 60 14.25 29.19 3.21
CA VAL A 60 14.27 29.25 4.68
C VAL A 60 13.95 27.87 5.29
N LEU A 61 12.91 27.18 4.80
CA LEU A 61 12.56 25.84 5.27
C LEU A 61 13.69 24.82 5.04
N LYS A 62 14.31 24.83 3.85
CA LYS A 62 15.46 23.95 3.54
C LYS A 62 16.65 24.24 4.46
N LYS A 63 16.96 25.51 4.70
CA LYS A 63 18.05 25.94 5.57
C LYS A 63 17.82 25.53 7.03
N HIS A 64 16.61 25.74 7.56
CA HIS A 64 16.27 25.37 8.94
C HIS A 64 16.31 23.86 9.19
N ASN A 65 16.14 23.05 8.15
CA ASN A 65 16.15 21.59 8.21
C ASN A 65 17.46 20.98 7.69
N ASN A 66 18.56 21.75 7.69
CA ASN A 66 19.91 21.32 7.31
C ASN A 66 20.06 20.78 5.86
N MET A 67 19.03 20.91 5.02
CA MET A 67 19.06 20.40 3.64
C MET A 67 20.06 21.17 2.78
N THR A 68 20.12 22.50 2.94
CA THR A 68 21.06 23.34 2.18
C THR A 68 22.51 23.00 2.52
N GLN A 69 22.82 22.80 3.80
CA GLN A 69 24.15 22.39 4.23
C GLN A 69 24.51 21.04 3.62
N MET A 70 23.65 20.03 3.77
CA MET A 70 23.92 18.67 3.30
C MET A 70 24.04 18.58 1.78
N LEU A 71 23.15 19.24 1.03
CA LEU A 71 23.06 19.08 -0.43
C LEU A 71 23.93 20.05 -1.22
N GLN A 72 24.39 21.17 -0.63
CA GLN A 72 25.14 22.21 -1.35
C GLN A 72 26.50 22.56 -0.72
N HIS A 73 26.71 22.24 0.57
CA HIS A 73 27.91 22.64 1.31
C HIS A 73 28.62 21.46 2.00
N THR A 74 28.29 20.23 1.60
CA THR A 74 28.98 19.02 2.05
C THR A 74 29.55 18.29 0.85
N VAL A 75 30.85 18.04 0.85
CA VAL A 75 31.50 17.14 -0.12
C VAL A 75 31.24 15.71 0.32
N ILE A 76 30.52 14.97 -0.51
CA ILE A 76 30.25 13.54 -0.35
C ILE A 76 31.19 12.81 -1.32
N PRO A 77 32.15 12.02 -0.82
CA PRO A 77 33.15 11.36 -1.67
C PRO A 77 32.57 10.15 -2.43
N ASP A 78 31.45 9.59 -1.94
CA ASP A 78 30.81 8.44 -2.52
C ASP A 78 30.16 8.74 -3.88
N ARG A 79 30.24 7.78 -4.78
CA ARG A 79 29.52 7.84 -6.06
C ARG A 79 28.01 7.71 -5.84
N PRO A 80 27.17 8.38 -6.65
CA PRO A 80 25.73 8.26 -6.52
C PRO A 80 25.25 6.85 -6.87
N MET A 81 24.36 6.31 -6.05
CA MET A 81 23.61 5.08 -6.29
C MET A 81 22.15 5.46 -6.59
N PHE A 82 21.70 5.31 -7.84
CA PHE A 82 20.36 5.72 -8.27
C PHE A 82 19.27 4.68 -7.99
N PHE A 83 19.64 3.41 -7.97
CA PHE A 83 18.80 2.27 -7.62
C PHE A 83 19.53 1.40 -6.62
N PRO A 84 18.84 0.69 -5.72
CA PRO A 84 19.48 -0.26 -4.83
C PRO A 84 20.29 -1.31 -5.62
N GLU A 85 21.60 -1.36 -5.40
CA GLU A 85 22.52 -2.34 -5.97
C GLU A 85 22.86 -3.37 -4.89
N PHE A 86 22.40 -4.62 -5.07
CA PHE A 86 22.64 -5.69 -4.11
C PHE A 86 23.74 -6.63 -4.62
N PRO A 87 24.82 -6.87 -3.86
CA PRO A 87 25.79 -7.91 -4.20
C PRO A 87 25.14 -9.30 -4.08
N PRO A 88 25.76 -10.37 -4.64
CA PRO A 88 25.30 -11.74 -4.42
C PRO A 88 25.12 -12.02 -2.93
N GLN A 89 23.97 -12.61 -2.58
CA GLN A 89 23.63 -12.97 -1.21
C GLN A 89 23.83 -14.47 -1.01
N GLU A 90 24.21 -14.88 0.20
CA GLU A 90 24.23 -16.28 0.58
C GLU A 90 22.81 -16.86 0.57
N PRO A 91 22.60 -18.11 0.11
CA PRO A 91 21.28 -18.73 0.11
C PRO A 91 20.69 -18.83 1.52
N GLU A 92 19.42 -18.45 1.66
CA GLU A 92 18.69 -18.59 2.92
C GLU A 92 18.51 -20.07 3.29
N GLN A 93 18.58 -20.40 4.58
CA GLN A 93 18.39 -21.77 5.09
C GLN A 93 16.93 -22.03 5.46
N GLY A 94 16.48 -23.28 5.27
CA GLY A 94 15.13 -23.70 5.66
C GLY A 94 14.01 -23.14 4.78
N VAL A 95 14.33 -22.70 3.55
CA VAL A 95 13.38 -22.15 2.58
C VAL A 95 13.08 -23.15 1.46
N VAL A 96 11.90 -23.02 0.87
CA VAL A 96 11.54 -23.68 -0.40
C VAL A 96 11.75 -22.68 -1.53
N THR A 97 12.62 -23.01 -2.49
CA THR A 97 12.92 -22.15 -3.63
C THR A 97 11.90 -22.36 -4.74
N LEU A 98 11.38 -21.26 -5.28
CA LEU A 98 10.42 -21.24 -6.37
C LEU A 98 11.03 -20.53 -7.58
N GLY A 99 10.79 -21.05 -8.78
CA GLY A 99 11.19 -20.36 -10.02
C GLY A 99 10.42 -19.04 -10.20
N GLU A 100 11.11 -17.99 -10.63
CA GLU A 100 10.50 -16.65 -10.78
C GLU A 100 9.41 -16.60 -11.85
N ASP A 101 9.56 -17.37 -12.92
CA ASP A 101 8.63 -17.41 -14.07
C ASP A 101 7.46 -18.38 -13.88
N ARG A 102 7.33 -19.02 -12.71
CA ARG A 102 6.25 -19.97 -12.45
C ARG A 102 4.88 -19.30 -12.47
N ASP A 103 3.89 -20.09 -12.86
CA ASP A 103 2.51 -19.65 -12.88
C ASP A 103 2.04 -19.22 -11.47
N PRO A 104 1.32 -18.09 -11.33
CA PRO A 104 0.80 -17.66 -10.04
C PRO A 104 -0.05 -18.72 -9.31
N VAL A 105 -0.80 -19.55 -10.05
CA VAL A 105 -1.63 -20.61 -9.47
C VAL A 105 -0.77 -21.72 -8.88
N GLU A 106 0.27 -22.14 -9.59
CA GLU A 106 1.23 -23.15 -9.11
C GLU A 106 1.99 -22.64 -7.87
N ARG A 107 2.44 -21.38 -7.90
CA ARG A 107 3.12 -20.76 -6.75
C ARG A 107 2.23 -20.70 -5.50
N VAL A 108 0.92 -20.49 -5.68
CA VAL A 108 -0.05 -20.52 -4.58
C VAL A 108 -0.18 -21.93 -4.00
N GLU A 109 -0.20 -22.96 -4.84
CA GLU A 109 -0.27 -24.35 -4.39
C GLU A 109 1.01 -24.76 -3.62
N GLU A 110 2.18 -24.38 -4.11
CA GLU A 110 3.45 -24.63 -3.40
C GLU A 110 3.53 -23.87 -2.08
N ALA A 111 3.01 -22.63 -2.04
CA ALA A 111 2.92 -21.88 -0.80
C ALA A 111 2.01 -22.57 0.24
N LEU A 112 0.95 -23.26 -0.18
CA LEU A 112 0.11 -24.03 0.75
C LEU A 112 0.85 -25.19 1.42
N GLN A 113 1.79 -25.83 0.71
CA GLN A 113 2.61 -26.92 1.25
C GLN A 113 3.57 -26.42 2.33
N CYS A 114 3.91 -25.13 2.32
CA CYS A 114 4.74 -24.50 3.33
C CYS A 114 3.96 -24.10 4.60
N LEU A 115 2.61 -24.19 4.58
CA LEU A 115 1.79 -23.84 5.73
C LEU A 115 1.54 -25.05 6.64
N THR A 116 1.33 -24.78 7.92
CA THR A 116 0.86 -25.80 8.86
C THR A 116 -0.50 -26.36 8.43
N PRO A 117 -0.83 -27.63 8.77
CA PRO A 117 -2.13 -28.21 8.45
C PRO A 117 -3.30 -27.32 8.89
N TYR A 118 -4.35 -27.27 8.06
CA TYR A 118 -5.54 -26.48 8.36
C TYR A 118 -6.45 -27.20 9.35
N ASP A 119 -6.89 -26.50 10.39
CA ASP A 119 -7.83 -27.02 11.39
C ASP A 119 -9.14 -26.18 11.38
N PRO A 120 -10.28 -26.76 10.94
CA PRO A 120 -11.56 -26.07 10.92
C PRO A 120 -12.26 -26.00 12.30
N SER A 121 -11.81 -26.80 13.28
CA SER A 121 -12.55 -27.03 14.52
C SER A 121 -12.67 -25.79 15.42
N GLY A 122 -11.63 -24.95 15.42
CA GLY A 122 -11.62 -23.70 16.19
C GLY A 122 -12.50 -22.58 15.63
N ARG A 123 -13.03 -22.74 14.41
CA ARG A 123 -13.65 -21.65 13.64
C ARG A 123 -15.12 -21.83 13.35
N PHE A 124 -15.53 -23.02 12.93
CA PHE A 124 -16.89 -23.28 12.47
C PHE A 124 -17.71 -24.14 13.44
N THR A 125 -17.07 -24.84 14.38
CA THR A 125 -17.73 -25.82 15.25
C THR A 125 -17.76 -25.45 16.73
N SER A 126 -17.03 -24.42 17.16
CA SER A 126 -17.01 -24.00 18.56
C SER A 126 -18.09 -22.95 18.83
N SER A 127 -19.11 -23.33 19.61
CA SER A 127 -20.05 -22.41 20.26
C SER A 127 -19.54 -21.87 21.60
N ASP A 128 -18.25 -22.06 21.90
CA ASP A 128 -17.67 -21.69 23.19
C ASP A 128 -17.36 -20.19 23.21
N GLU A 129 -18.14 -19.43 24.00
CA GLU A 129 -18.01 -17.97 24.18
C GLU A 129 -16.63 -17.55 24.71
N LYS A 130 -15.81 -18.50 25.16
CA LYS A 130 -14.45 -18.29 25.66
C LYS A 130 -13.38 -18.19 24.57
N ASN A 131 -13.72 -18.44 23.31
CA ASN A 131 -12.75 -18.32 22.24
C ASN A 131 -12.34 -16.85 22.00
N PRO A 132 -11.03 -16.56 21.89
CA PRO A 132 -10.58 -15.20 21.61
C PRO A 132 -11.02 -14.75 20.22
N PHE A 133 -11.28 -13.44 20.07
CA PHE A 133 -11.52 -12.86 18.75
C PHE A 133 -10.29 -13.03 17.85
N LEU A 134 -10.52 -13.55 16.65
CA LEU A 134 -9.49 -13.76 15.64
C LEU A 134 -10.08 -13.46 14.27
N TYR A 135 -9.37 -12.66 13.47
CA TYR A 135 -9.75 -12.42 12.07
C TYR A 135 -9.83 -13.73 11.27
N TRP A 136 -10.72 -13.75 10.29
CA TRP A 136 -10.80 -14.80 9.29
C TRP A 136 -9.53 -14.85 8.44
N LYS A 137 -9.08 -16.07 8.13
CA LYS A 137 -7.95 -16.33 7.23
C LYS A 137 -8.47 -16.67 5.84
N ILE A 138 -7.59 -16.55 4.84
CA ILE A 138 -7.87 -17.02 3.47
C ILE A 138 -8.36 -18.47 3.46
N ARG A 139 -7.69 -19.36 4.21
CA ARG A 139 -8.08 -20.78 4.29
C ARG A 139 -9.44 -21.01 4.95
N ASP A 140 -9.93 -20.09 5.78
CA ASP A 140 -11.26 -20.20 6.37
C ASP A 140 -12.35 -19.97 5.32
N PHE A 141 -12.22 -18.90 4.51
CA PHE A 141 -13.12 -18.68 3.38
C PHE A 141 -13.01 -19.82 2.35
N ALA A 142 -11.79 -20.21 2.00
CA ALA A 142 -11.55 -21.25 1.02
C ALA A 142 -12.09 -22.61 1.49
N HIS A 143 -12.09 -22.90 2.80
CA HIS A 143 -12.76 -24.07 3.38
C HIS A 143 -14.28 -23.93 3.30
N ALA A 144 -14.82 -22.81 3.78
CA ALA A 144 -16.27 -22.56 3.82
C ALA A 144 -16.93 -22.62 2.42
N TYR A 145 -16.23 -22.17 1.38
CA TYR A 145 -16.69 -22.29 -0.01
C TYR A 145 -16.67 -23.74 -0.51
N ARG A 146 -15.61 -24.50 -0.23
CA ARG A 146 -15.49 -25.91 -0.66
C ARG A 146 -16.45 -26.83 0.07
N SER A 147 -16.75 -26.55 1.34
CA SER A 147 -17.66 -27.35 2.16
C SER A 147 -19.14 -26.95 2.03
N GLY A 148 -19.43 -25.90 1.25
CA GLY A 148 -20.80 -25.42 1.04
C GLY A 148 -21.41 -24.70 2.25
N ILE A 149 -20.60 -24.30 3.24
CA ILE A 149 -21.05 -23.50 4.39
C ILE A 149 -21.55 -22.12 3.91
N THR A 150 -20.87 -21.55 2.92
CA THR A 150 -21.26 -20.29 2.28
C THR A 150 -20.72 -20.25 0.85
N THR A 151 -21.03 -19.20 0.09
CA THR A 151 -20.55 -19.01 -1.28
C THR A 151 -19.88 -17.64 -1.43
N PRO A 152 -18.98 -17.46 -2.42
CA PRO A 152 -18.47 -16.14 -2.78
C PRO A 152 -19.61 -15.13 -3.01
N SER A 153 -20.69 -15.51 -3.70
CA SER A 153 -21.85 -14.62 -3.93
C SER A 153 -22.53 -14.18 -2.63
N ALA A 154 -22.71 -15.07 -1.65
CA ALA A 154 -23.27 -14.69 -0.35
C ALA A 154 -22.34 -13.72 0.41
N VAL A 155 -21.02 -13.96 0.37
CA VAL A 155 -20.03 -13.05 0.98
C VAL A 155 -20.01 -11.69 0.26
N ALA A 156 -20.18 -11.66 -1.07
CA ALA A 156 -20.24 -10.42 -1.83
C ALA A 156 -21.37 -9.50 -1.37
N GLU A 157 -22.56 -10.04 -1.07
CA GLU A 157 -23.67 -9.22 -0.54
C GLU A 157 -23.34 -8.60 0.83
N HIS A 158 -22.61 -9.32 1.69
CA HIS A 158 -22.12 -8.75 2.95
C HIS A 158 -21.10 -7.63 2.73
N VAL A 159 -20.20 -7.79 1.74
CA VAL A 159 -19.24 -6.73 1.36
C VAL A 159 -19.98 -5.51 0.82
N ILE A 160 -20.96 -5.70 -0.06
CA ILE A 160 -21.77 -4.61 -0.63
C ILE A 160 -22.50 -3.85 0.47
N ALA A 161 -23.19 -4.56 1.37
CA ALA A 161 -23.87 -3.96 2.50
C ALA A 161 -22.92 -3.15 3.39
N GLY A 162 -21.71 -3.67 3.66
CA GLY A 162 -20.68 -2.97 4.42
C GLY A 162 -20.22 -1.68 3.72
N VAL A 163 -19.92 -1.74 2.42
CA VAL A 163 -19.49 -0.55 1.66
C VAL A 163 -20.59 0.51 1.66
N GLU A 164 -21.84 0.12 1.43
CA GLU A 164 -22.99 1.03 1.45
C GLU A 164 -23.22 1.66 2.83
N GLU A 165 -23.09 0.88 3.92
CA GLU A 165 -23.20 1.41 5.28
C GLU A 165 -22.16 2.52 5.54
N TRP A 166 -20.89 2.26 5.21
CA TRP A 166 -19.80 3.22 5.44
C TRP A 166 -19.89 4.47 4.56
N ASN A 167 -20.32 4.31 3.30
CA ASN A 167 -20.53 5.44 2.40
C ASN A 167 -21.66 6.38 2.87
N ASN A 168 -22.64 5.85 3.62
CA ASN A 168 -23.76 6.62 4.14
C ASN A 168 -23.49 7.30 5.51
N LYS A 169 -22.31 7.11 6.12
CA LYS A 169 -21.94 7.76 7.39
C LYS A 169 -21.71 9.26 7.23
N LYS A 170 -21.91 10.00 8.33
CA LYS A 170 -21.68 11.45 8.43
C LYS A 170 -20.68 11.74 9.57
N PRO A 171 -19.50 12.32 9.30
CA PRO A 171 -18.98 12.69 7.98
C PRO A 171 -18.69 11.45 7.10
N PRO A 172 -18.63 11.60 5.78
CA PRO A 172 -18.25 10.51 4.87
C PRO A 172 -16.88 9.94 5.27
N MET A 173 -16.79 8.61 5.37
CA MET A 173 -15.53 7.90 5.64
C MET A 173 -15.36 6.76 4.63
N PRO A 174 -15.18 7.09 3.34
CA PRO A 174 -15.10 6.07 2.29
C PRO A 174 -13.84 5.23 2.48
N MET A 175 -14.02 3.91 2.56
CA MET A 175 -12.93 2.94 2.45
C MET A 175 -12.50 2.78 0.99
N LEU A 176 -13.46 2.88 0.06
CA LEU A 176 -13.27 2.78 -1.38
C LEU A 176 -13.68 4.10 -2.05
N ILE A 177 -12.86 4.61 -2.97
CA ILE A 177 -13.17 5.79 -3.78
C ILE A 177 -13.71 5.43 -5.17
N TYR A 178 -13.68 4.14 -5.52
CA TYR A 178 -14.42 3.58 -6.64
C TYR A 178 -14.95 2.19 -6.25
N PHE A 179 -16.23 1.95 -6.49
CA PHE A 179 -16.94 0.72 -6.16
C PHE A 179 -18.07 0.50 -7.17
N ASP A 180 -18.18 -0.72 -7.69
CA ASP A 180 -19.26 -1.16 -8.57
C ASP A 180 -19.85 -2.49 -8.04
N ALA A 181 -21.02 -2.39 -7.39
CA ALA A 181 -21.69 -3.55 -6.81
C ALA A 181 -22.15 -4.57 -7.87
N HIS A 182 -22.45 -4.14 -9.10
CA HIS A 182 -22.85 -5.05 -10.17
C HIS A 182 -21.66 -5.86 -10.66
N ASP A 183 -20.51 -5.22 -10.86
CA ASP A 183 -19.28 -5.93 -11.22
C ASP A 183 -18.81 -6.87 -10.10
N LEU A 184 -18.91 -6.46 -8.84
CA LEU A 184 -18.60 -7.32 -7.69
C LEU A 184 -19.48 -8.58 -7.67
N ARG A 185 -20.80 -8.44 -7.85
CA ARG A 185 -21.73 -9.58 -7.97
C ARG A 185 -21.35 -10.50 -9.13
N LYS A 186 -21.07 -9.93 -10.31
CA LYS A 186 -20.66 -10.69 -11.49
C LYS A 186 -19.40 -11.53 -11.26
N GLN A 187 -18.38 -10.95 -10.63
CA GLN A 187 -17.15 -11.67 -10.28
C GLN A 187 -17.43 -12.79 -9.26
N ALA A 188 -18.23 -12.50 -8.23
CA ALA A 188 -18.59 -13.47 -7.21
C ALA A 188 -19.41 -14.64 -7.76
N ASP A 189 -20.38 -14.37 -8.64
CA ASP A 189 -21.19 -15.40 -9.29
C ASP A 189 -20.33 -16.32 -10.17
N ALA A 190 -19.33 -15.78 -10.86
CA ALA A 190 -18.40 -16.59 -11.64
C ALA A 190 -17.55 -17.51 -10.73
N SER A 191 -17.13 -17.03 -9.55
CA SER A 191 -16.42 -17.85 -8.56
C SER A 191 -17.33 -18.90 -7.93
N THR A 192 -18.54 -18.53 -7.50
CA THR A 192 -19.54 -19.45 -6.95
C THR A 192 -19.81 -20.62 -7.89
N LYS A 193 -20.01 -20.36 -9.20
CA LYS A 193 -20.22 -21.41 -10.20
C LYS A 193 -19.05 -22.40 -10.29
N ARG A 194 -17.81 -21.93 -10.15
CA ARG A 194 -16.62 -22.82 -10.13
C ARG A 194 -16.62 -23.72 -8.91
N PHE A 195 -16.99 -23.19 -7.73
CA PHE A 195 -17.14 -24.01 -6.52
C PHE A 195 -18.27 -25.03 -6.65
N GLU A 196 -19.44 -24.64 -7.19
CA GLU A 196 -20.56 -25.56 -7.44
C GLU A 196 -20.20 -26.69 -8.42
N GLN A 197 -19.33 -26.39 -9.39
CA GLN A 197 -18.80 -27.37 -10.35
C GLN A 197 -17.62 -28.18 -9.81
N GLY A 198 -17.15 -27.94 -8.58
CA GLY A 198 -15.98 -28.62 -8.00
C GLY A 198 -14.66 -28.26 -8.69
N SER A 199 -14.57 -27.11 -9.35
CA SER A 199 -13.40 -26.67 -10.13
C SER A 199 -12.87 -25.27 -9.72
N PRO A 200 -12.63 -24.99 -8.42
CA PRO A 200 -12.01 -23.73 -8.02
C PRO A 200 -10.58 -23.62 -8.57
N ILE A 201 -10.16 -22.39 -8.91
CA ILE A 201 -8.87 -22.15 -9.57
C ILE A 201 -7.68 -22.36 -8.61
N SER A 202 -7.79 -21.86 -7.39
CA SER A 202 -6.74 -21.95 -6.37
C SER A 202 -7.33 -21.77 -4.96
N VAL A 203 -6.50 -21.72 -3.91
CA VAL A 203 -6.96 -21.32 -2.57
C VAL A 203 -7.42 -19.85 -2.50
N LEU A 204 -7.05 -19.03 -3.48
CA LEU A 204 -7.44 -17.61 -3.57
C LEU A 204 -8.73 -17.39 -4.37
N ASP A 205 -9.31 -18.45 -4.97
CA ASP A 205 -10.55 -18.33 -5.72
C ASP A 205 -11.70 -17.90 -4.78
N GLY A 206 -12.34 -16.79 -5.11
CA GLY A 206 -13.43 -16.23 -4.29
C GLY A 206 -12.96 -15.33 -3.15
N ILE A 207 -11.65 -15.13 -2.97
CA ILE A 207 -11.12 -14.21 -1.95
C ILE A 207 -11.27 -12.76 -2.42
N PHE A 208 -11.78 -11.90 -1.55
CA PHE A 208 -12.03 -10.48 -1.81
C PHE A 208 -10.79 -9.64 -1.55
N PHE A 209 -10.46 -8.73 -2.47
CA PHE A 209 -9.25 -7.89 -2.39
C PHE A 209 -9.54 -6.44 -2.83
N ALA A 210 -9.06 -5.46 -2.05
CA ALA A 210 -9.12 -4.05 -2.40
C ALA A 210 -7.81 -3.60 -3.03
N ILE A 211 -7.86 -2.90 -4.16
CA ILE A 211 -6.67 -2.41 -4.86
C ILE A 211 -6.46 -0.93 -4.52
N LYS A 212 -5.28 -0.56 -4.04
CA LYS A 212 -4.93 0.85 -3.80
C LYS A 212 -5.07 1.65 -5.11
N ASP A 213 -5.57 2.87 -5.04
CA ASP A 213 -6.00 3.60 -6.24
C ASP A 213 -4.88 4.06 -7.20
N ASP A 214 -3.63 3.99 -6.77
CA ASP A 214 -2.43 4.19 -7.60
C ASP A 214 -2.01 2.92 -8.38
N ILE A 215 -2.77 1.84 -8.29
CA ILE A 215 -2.56 0.59 -9.03
C ILE A 215 -3.72 0.35 -10.01
N ASP A 216 -3.38 0.05 -11.26
CA ASP A 216 -4.35 -0.23 -12.32
C ASP A 216 -5.06 -1.58 -12.12
N CYS A 217 -6.39 -1.53 -12.12
CA CYS A 217 -7.27 -2.69 -12.04
C CYS A 217 -8.43 -2.49 -13.03
N PHE A 218 -8.31 -3.03 -14.24
CA PHE A 218 -9.31 -2.86 -15.29
C PHE A 218 -10.62 -3.57 -14.91
N PRO A 219 -11.81 -2.99 -15.16
CA PRO A 219 -12.08 -1.74 -15.89
C PRO A 219 -12.14 -0.48 -15.00
N TYR A 220 -11.67 -0.55 -13.76
CA TYR A 220 -11.79 0.56 -12.81
C TYR A 220 -10.81 1.69 -13.17
N PRO A 221 -11.20 2.96 -13.01
CA PRO A 221 -10.28 4.07 -13.17
C PRO A 221 -9.19 4.02 -12.09
N SER A 222 -8.04 4.63 -12.37
CA SER A 222 -7.00 4.92 -11.38
C SER A 222 -6.88 6.43 -11.24
N LYS A 223 -7.23 6.96 -10.05
CA LYS A 223 -7.18 8.40 -9.80
C LYS A 223 -5.99 8.80 -8.93
N SER A 224 -5.26 7.84 -8.36
CA SER A 224 -4.21 8.07 -7.35
C SER A 224 -4.68 9.00 -6.21
N GLY A 225 -5.95 8.87 -5.80
CA GLY A 225 -6.57 9.74 -4.78
C GLY A 225 -6.88 11.17 -5.23
N THR A 226 -6.71 11.51 -6.51
CA THR A 226 -7.09 12.81 -7.10
C THR A 226 -8.53 12.78 -7.66
N THR A 227 -8.99 13.90 -8.21
CA THR A 227 -10.29 14.03 -8.89
C THR A 227 -10.22 14.11 -10.42
N PHE A 228 -9.01 14.02 -11.01
CA PHE A 228 -8.80 14.30 -12.44
C PHE A 228 -7.90 13.30 -13.17
N PHE A 229 -7.10 12.49 -12.47
CA PHE A 229 -6.03 11.71 -13.12
C PHE A 229 -6.59 10.67 -14.12
N ASP A 230 -7.77 10.13 -13.86
CA ASP A 230 -8.49 9.22 -14.77
C ASP A 230 -8.89 9.85 -16.11
N LYS A 231 -9.02 11.19 -16.16
CA LYS A 231 -9.36 11.93 -17.39
C LYS A 231 -8.17 12.08 -18.34
N ILE A 232 -6.95 12.03 -17.80
CA ILE A 232 -5.71 12.21 -18.58
C ILE A 232 -4.95 10.89 -18.79
N ARG A 233 -5.26 9.85 -18.00
CA ARG A 233 -4.65 8.53 -18.08
C ARG A 233 -5.71 7.44 -17.92
N PRO A 234 -6.39 7.02 -19.01
CA PRO A 234 -7.32 5.91 -18.94
C PRO A 234 -6.59 4.60 -18.62
N VAL A 235 -7.27 3.70 -17.91
CA VAL A 235 -6.78 2.35 -17.62
C VAL A 235 -7.21 1.41 -18.74
N GLU A 236 -6.24 0.83 -19.45
CA GLU A 236 -6.50 -0.06 -20.60
C GLU A 236 -6.30 -1.55 -20.27
N LYS A 237 -5.56 -1.84 -19.20
CA LYS A 237 -5.24 -3.21 -18.77
C LYS A 237 -4.93 -3.25 -17.27
N ASP A 238 -5.02 -4.43 -16.69
CA ASP A 238 -4.58 -4.69 -15.32
C ASP A 238 -3.07 -4.41 -15.15
N ALA A 239 -2.69 -3.90 -13.98
CA ALA A 239 -1.30 -3.98 -13.53
C ALA A 239 -0.88 -5.45 -13.38
N VAL A 240 0.42 -5.74 -13.48
CA VAL A 240 0.95 -7.12 -13.44
C VAL A 240 0.49 -7.89 -12.20
N LEU A 241 0.48 -7.24 -11.02
CA LEU A 241 0.00 -7.88 -9.79
C LEU A 241 -1.49 -8.20 -9.83
N VAL A 242 -2.31 -7.32 -10.42
CA VAL A 242 -3.76 -7.51 -10.53
C VAL A 242 -4.06 -8.65 -11.49
N ALA A 243 -3.38 -8.70 -12.64
CA ALA A 243 -3.51 -9.80 -13.60
C ALA A 243 -3.14 -11.15 -12.96
N ARG A 244 -2.06 -11.20 -12.15
CA ARG A 244 -1.65 -12.41 -11.42
C ARG A 244 -2.68 -12.84 -10.37
N LEU A 245 -3.21 -11.90 -9.58
CA LEU A 245 -4.26 -12.19 -8.60
C LEU A 245 -5.56 -12.65 -9.27
N ARG A 246 -5.96 -11.99 -10.36
CA ARG A 246 -7.14 -12.37 -11.16
C ARG A 246 -7.01 -13.79 -11.71
N LYS A 247 -5.80 -14.16 -12.16
CA LYS A 247 -5.50 -15.51 -12.62
C LYS A 247 -5.69 -16.57 -11.53
N CYS A 248 -5.54 -16.20 -10.26
CA CYS A 248 -5.79 -17.09 -9.11
C CYS A 248 -7.26 -17.14 -8.67
N GLY A 249 -8.17 -16.38 -9.31
CA GLY A 249 -9.59 -16.33 -8.99
C GLY A 249 -9.99 -15.30 -7.91
N VAL A 250 -9.09 -14.37 -7.58
CA VAL A 250 -9.38 -13.27 -6.63
C VAL A 250 -10.48 -12.37 -7.18
N ILE A 251 -11.38 -11.94 -6.30
CA ILE A 251 -12.47 -10.99 -6.57
C ILE A 251 -12.02 -9.61 -6.11
N PHE A 252 -12.04 -8.62 -7.01
CA PHE A 252 -11.68 -7.25 -6.64
C PHE A 252 -12.90 -6.47 -6.20
N ILE A 253 -12.85 -5.87 -5.00
CA ILE A 253 -13.97 -5.10 -4.45
C ILE A 253 -14.06 -3.69 -5.01
N GLY A 254 -12.94 -3.11 -5.43
CA GLY A 254 -12.88 -1.72 -5.88
C GLY A 254 -11.53 -1.06 -5.61
N LYS A 255 -11.49 0.28 -5.74
CA LYS A 255 -10.28 1.09 -5.53
C LYS A 255 -10.30 1.71 -4.14
N ALA A 256 -9.31 1.36 -3.32
CA ALA A 256 -9.18 1.82 -1.95
C ALA A 256 -8.79 3.31 -1.89
N ASN A 257 -9.32 4.02 -0.88
CA ASN A 257 -8.92 5.39 -0.60
C ASN A 257 -7.43 5.47 -0.25
N MET A 258 -6.82 6.62 -0.50
CA MET A 258 -5.41 6.88 -0.22
C MET A 258 -5.15 8.37 -0.04
N HIS A 259 -4.03 8.71 0.59
CA HIS A 259 -3.49 10.07 0.55
C HIS A 259 -3.21 10.44 -0.92
N GLU A 260 -3.63 11.63 -1.34
CA GLU A 260 -3.50 12.08 -2.72
C GLU A 260 -2.05 11.92 -3.22
N LEU A 261 -1.89 11.21 -4.35
CA LEU A 261 -0.61 10.90 -5.01
C LEU A 261 0.44 10.19 -4.12
N GLY A 262 0.05 9.68 -2.94
CA GLY A 262 0.99 9.13 -1.96
C GLY A 262 1.88 10.18 -1.30
N ILE A 263 1.57 11.47 -1.43
CA ILE A 263 2.34 12.60 -0.87
C ILE A 263 1.91 12.85 0.57
N GLY A 264 1.97 11.80 1.39
CA GLY A 264 1.65 11.88 2.80
C GLY A 264 1.52 10.52 3.48
N VAL A 265 1.67 10.52 4.80
CA VAL A 265 1.77 9.30 5.62
C VAL A 265 0.61 9.13 6.61
N THR A 266 -0.44 9.95 6.50
CA THR A 266 -1.58 9.98 7.44
C THR A 266 -2.88 9.46 6.87
N GLY A 267 -2.97 9.27 5.55
CA GLY A 267 -4.22 8.95 4.87
C GLY A 267 -5.23 10.10 4.72
N ASN A 268 -4.88 11.34 5.11
CA ASN A 268 -5.74 12.50 4.86
C ASN A 268 -5.91 12.74 3.34
N ASN A 269 -7.15 12.75 2.89
CA ASN A 269 -7.50 13.16 1.54
C ASN A 269 -8.67 14.16 1.63
N PRO A 270 -8.49 15.42 1.21
CA PRO A 270 -9.52 16.46 1.30
C PRO A 270 -10.55 16.43 0.15
N ASN A 271 -10.37 15.52 -0.83
CA ASN A 271 -11.22 15.40 -2.01
C ASN A 271 -12.48 14.56 -1.76
#